data_AF-A0A482XUM3-F1
#
_entry.id   AF-A0A482XUM3-F1
#
_cell.length_a   1.000
_cell.length_b   1.000
_cell.length_c   1.000
_cell.angle_alpha   90.00
_cell.angle_beta   90.00
_cell.angle_gamma   90.00
#
_symmetry.space_group_name_H-M   'P 1'
#
loop_
_entity.id
_entity.type
_entity.pdbx_description
1 polymer ?
#
loop_
_entity_poly.entity_id
_entity_poly.type
_entity_poly.pdbx_seq_one_letter_code
_entity_poly.pdbx_strand_id
1 'polypeptide(L)'
;MTSADDSDTPDVRFRIRLLRVTVSIVVLTGVTVILGYGGWIVLTITAKVAGYDPETTNGELLRNRLLAWPDRNREVMRSDGRVKLPLKP
;
A
#
# COMPACT_ATOMS: atom_id res chain seq x y z
N MET A 1 11.92 -13.31 65.81
CA MET A 1 12.01 -13.85 64.44
C MET A 1 11.43 -12.81 63.52
N THR A 2 12.30 -12.09 62.81
CA THR A 2 11.97 -10.97 61.93
C THR A 2 11.79 -11.54 60.54
N SER A 3 10.55 -11.70 60.09
CA SER A 3 10.28 -12.10 58.71
C SER A 3 10.51 -10.90 57.80
N ALA A 4 11.45 -11.07 56.87
CA ALA A 4 11.94 -10.08 55.94
C ALA A 4 10.80 -9.52 55.08
N ASP A 5 10.57 -8.22 55.23
CA ASP A 5 9.87 -7.39 54.27
C ASP A 5 10.84 -7.01 53.15
N ASP A 6 10.97 -7.88 52.16
CA ASP A 6 11.91 -7.73 51.04
C ASP A 6 11.23 -7.18 49.77
N SER A 7 10.07 -6.54 49.94
CA SER A 7 9.20 -6.13 48.81
C SER A 7 9.18 -4.63 48.52
N ASP A 8 9.82 -3.81 49.36
CA ASP A 8 9.69 -2.35 49.33
C ASP A 8 10.91 -1.63 48.73
N THR A 9 11.60 -2.26 47.78
CA THR A 9 12.65 -1.57 47.02
C THR A 9 12.05 -0.86 45.80
N PRO A 10 12.11 0.49 45.72
CA PRO A 10 11.51 1.28 44.64
C PRO A 10 12.04 0.89 43.25
N ASP A 11 13.25 0.34 43.19
CA ASP A 11 13.86 -0.20 41.98
C ASP A 11 13.08 -1.38 41.38
N VAL A 12 12.55 -2.29 42.20
CA VAL A 12 11.75 -3.43 41.73
C VAL A 12 10.45 -2.92 41.10
N ARG A 13 9.80 -1.95 41.75
CA ARG A 13 8.57 -1.32 41.24
C ARG A 13 8.82 -0.53 39.94
N PHE A 14 9.97 0.13 39.82
CA PHE A 14 10.36 0.84 38.60
C PHE A 14 10.65 -0.13 37.45
N ARG A 15 11.39 -1.22 37.71
CA ARG A 15 11.69 -2.26 36.70
C ARG A 15 10.42 -2.91 36.18
N ILE A 16 9.45 -3.23 37.04
CA ILE A 16 8.16 -3.82 36.63
C ILE A 16 7.38 -2.84 35.74
N ARG A 17 7.36 -1.55 36.08
CA ARG A 17 6.71 -0.52 35.26
C ARG A 17 7.39 -0.37 33.90
N LEU A 18 8.71 -0.33 33.87
CA LEU A 18 9.48 -0.24 32.63
C LEU A 18 9.19 -1.43 31.72
N LEU A 19 9.23 -2.65 32.26
CA LEU A 19 8.94 -3.88 31.52
C LEU A 19 7.52 -3.86 30.94
N ARG A 20 6.54 -3.40 31.71
CA ARG A 20 5.15 -3.25 31.25
C ARG A 20 5.02 -2.24 30.11
N VAL A 21 5.73 -1.11 30.20
CA VAL A 21 5.77 -0.10 29.13
C VAL A 21 6.42 -0.67 27.88
N THR A 22 7.56 -1.35 28.00
CA THR A 22 8.24 -1.99 26.87
C THR A 22 7.35 -3.02 26.19
N VAL A 23 6.69 -3.89 26.95
CA VAL A 23 5.72 -4.86 26.40
C VAL A 23 4.59 -4.15 25.67
N SER A 24 4.03 -3.08 26.25
CA SER A 24 2.97 -2.30 25.61
C SER A 24 3.43 -1.67 24.29
N ILE A 25 4.65 -1.13 24.25
CA ILE A 25 5.22 -0.55 23.02
C ILE A 25 5.37 -1.64 21.97
N VAL A 26 5.98 -2.77 22.31
CA VAL A 26 6.20 -3.87 21.35
C VAL A 26 4.88 -4.39 20.78
N VAL A 27 3.87 -4.59 21.62
CA VAL A 27 2.54 -5.03 21.18
C VAL A 27 1.89 -3.99 20.27
N LEU A 28 1.88 -2.72 20.69
CA LEU A 28 1.26 -1.65 19.91
C LEU A 28 1.97 -1.45 18.57
N THR A 29 3.31 -1.48 18.55
CA THR A 29 4.12 -1.40 17.33
C THR A 29 3.85 -2.60 16.43
N GLY A 30 3.82 -3.82 16.96
CA GLY A 30 3.51 -5.01 16.17
C GLY A 30 2.12 -4.93 15.52
N VAL A 31 1.10 -4.55 16.29
CA VAL A 31 -0.28 -4.36 15.80
C VAL A 31 -0.32 -3.27 14.73
N THR A 32 0.26 -2.10 14.99
CA THR A 32 0.27 -0.98 14.03
C THR A 32 1.05 -1.28 12.76
N VAL A 33 2.15 -2.04 12.84
CA VAL A 33 2.89 -2.52 11.67
C VAL A 33 2.04 -3.52 10.90
N ILE A 34 1.42 -4.51 11.54
CA ILE A 34 0.58 -5.49 10.85
C ILE A 34 -0.65 -4.83 10.21
N LEU A 35 -1.31 -3.89 10.87
CA LEU A 35 -2.45 -3.15 10.29
C LEU A 35 -2.00 -2.16 9.21
N GLY A 36 -0.91 -1.43 9.44
CA GLY A 36 -0.38 -0.43 8.51
C GLY A 36 0.21 -1.07 7.25
N TYR A 37 1.15 -2.00 7.41
CA TYR A 37 1.73 -2.75 6.29
C TYR A 37 0.78 -3.83 5.76
N GLY A 38 -0.10 -4.39 6.57
CA GLY A 38 -1.18 -5.26 6.08
C GLY A 38 -2.13 -4.51 5.15
N GLY A 39 -2.35 -3.22 5.39
CA GLY A 39 -3.04 -2.33 4.46
C GLY A 39 -2.39 -2.31 3.07
N TRP A 40 -1.04 -2.27 3.00
CA TRP A 40 -0.34 -2.37 1.71
C TRP A 40 -0.58 -3.72 1.03
N ILE A 41 -0.54 -4.83 1.77
CA ILE A 41 -0.79 -6.17 1.21
C ILE A 41 -2.22 -6.27 0.67
N VAL A 42 -3.22 -5.83 1.44
CA VAL A 42 -4.63 -5.83 1.01
C VAL A 42 -4.82 -4.93 -0.21
N LEU A 43 -4.28 -3.71 -0.20
CA LEU A 43 -4.34 -2.79 -1.35
C LEU A 43 -3.66 -3.39 -2.59
N THR A 44 -2.52 -4.06 -2.43
CA THR A 44 -1.80 -4.71 -3.52
C THR A 44 -2.59 -5.86 -4.10
N ILE A 45 -3.17 -6.72 -3.26
CA ILE A 45 -4.01 -7.84 -3.70
C ILE A 45 -5.26 -7.31 -4.40
N THR A 46 -5.95 -6.33 -3.82
CA THR A 46 -7.12 -5.70 -4.44
C THR A 46 -6.74 -5.04 -5.76
N ALA A 47 -5.62 -4.34 -5.86
CA ALA A 47 -5.17 -3.74 -7.12
C ALA A 47 -4.78 -4.79 -8.18
N LYS A 48 -4.32 -5.97 -7.77
CA LYS A 48 -4.00 -7.07 -8.70
C LYS A 48 -5.23 -7.85 -9.16
N VAL A 49 -6.19 -8.07 -8.27
CA VAL A 49 -7.38 -8.91 -8.51
C VAL A 49 -8.55 -8.07 -9.04
N ALA A 50 -8.77 -6.89 -8.46
CA ALA A 50 -9.81 -5.94 -8.83
C ALA A 50 -9.28 -4.76 -9.66
N GLY A 51 -8.01 -4.79 -10.07
CA GLY A 51 -7.41 -3.86 -11.03
C GLY A 51 -8.04 -4.02 -12.41
N TYR A 52 -9.29 -3.60 -12.49
CA TYR A 52 -10.08 -3.53 -13.71
C TYR A 52 -9.32 -2.64 -14.69
N ASP A 53 -8.76 -3.28 -15.69
CA ASP A 53 -8.28 -2.57 -16.87
C ASP A 53 -9.47 -2.44 -17.80
N PRO A 54 -10.05 -1.24 -17.91
CA PRO A 54 -11.28 -1.06 -18.64
C PRO A 54 -11.06 -1.44 -20.10
N GLU A 55 -11.98 -2.25 -20.61
CA GLU A 55 -12.06 -2.53 -22.03
C GLU A 55 -12.86 -1.41 -22.71
N THR A 56 -12.43 -1.06 -23.91
CA THR A 56 -13.18 -0.17 -24.80
C THR A 56 -14.43 -0.90 -25.30
N THR A 57 -15.35 -0.18 -25.95
CA THR A 57 -16.58 -0.78 -26.54
C THR A 57 -16.30 -1.91 -27.54
N ASN A 58 -15.05 -2.04 -28.03
CA ASN A 58 -14.63 -3.05 -28.98
C ASN A 58 -13.85 -4.22 -28.30
N GLY A 59 -13.78 -4.26 -26.97
CA GLY A 59 -13.05 -5.29 -26.21
C GLY A 59 -11.53 -5.09 -26.13
N GLU A 60 -11.00 -3.98 -26.65
CA GLU A 60 -9.57 -3.67 -26.48
C GLU A 60 -9.31 -3.07 -25.11
N LEU A 61 -8.26 -3.55 -24.43
CA LEU A 61 -7.77 -2.96 -23.18
C LEU A 61 -7.37 -1.49 -23.38
N LEU A 62 -7.89 -0.60 -22.52
CA LEU A 62 -7.61 0.84 -22.57
C LEU A 62 -6.10 1.12 -22.52
N ARG A 63 -5.33 0.34 -21.74
CA ARG A 63 -3.88 0.50 -21.65
C ARG A 63 -3.18 0.39 -23.00
N ASN A 64 -3.58 -0.56 -23.84
CA ASN A 64 -2.96 -0.81 -25.13
C ASN A 64 -3.28 0.34 -26.09
N ARG A 65 -4.50 0.85 -26.02
CA ARG A 65 -4.94 1.98 -26.81
C ARG A 65 -4.20 3.27 -26.45
N LEU A 66 -4.05 3.54 -25.15
CA LEU A 66 -3.30 4.68 -24.61
C LEU A 66 -1.82 4.60 -25.00
N LEU A 67 -1.19 3.43 -24.87
CA LEU A 67 0.23 3.25 -25.22
C LEU A 67 0.50 3.47 -26.71
N ALA A 68 -0.41 3.03 -27.58
CA ALA A 68 -0.28 3.21 -29.02
C ALA A 68 -0.81 4.57 -29.53
N TRP A 69 -1.39 5.41 -28.66
CA TRP A 69 -1.95 6.71 -29.06
C TRP A 69 -0.89 7.71 -29.56
N PRO A 70 0.28 7.89 -28.89
CA PRO A 70 1.28 8.87 -29.32
C PRO A 70 1.84 8.59 -30.71
N ASP A 71 2.14 7.31 -31.01
CA ASP A 71 2.67 6.93 -32.32
C ASP A 71 1.64 7.13 -33.42
N ARG A 72 0.40 6.70 -33.19
CA ARG A 72 -0.71 6.94 -34.12
C ARG A 72 -0.95 8.43 -34.37
N ASN A 73 -0.91 9.25 -33.33
CA ASN A 73 -1.08 10.69 -33.47
C ASN A 73 0.09 11.33 -34.23
N ARG A 74 1.32 10.88 -33.96
CA ARG A 74 2.53 11.32 -34.65
C ARG A 74 2.51 10.98 -36.15
N GLU A 75 1.99 9.83 -36.55
CA GLU A 75 1.79 9.48 -37.96
C GLU A 75 0.83 10.45 -38.65
N VAL A 76 -0.27 10.82 -37.98
CA VAL A 76 -1.23 11.79 -38.53
C VAL A 76 -0.60 13.16 -38.71
N MET A 77 0.15 13.64 -37.71
CA MET A 77 0.87 14.91 -37.81
C MET A 77 1.91 14.91 -38.94
N ARG A 78 2.61 13.78 -39.17
CA ARG A 78 3.58 13.66 -40.28
C ARG A 78 2.95 13.64 -41.66
N SER A 79 1.68 13.27 -41.74
CA SER A 79 0.91 13.26 -42.98
C SER A 79 0.19 14.59 -43.25
N ASP A 80 0.45 15.65 -42.48
CA ASP A 80 -0.31 16.91 -42.51
C ASP A 80 -1.84 16.68 -42.38
N GLY A 81 -2.24 15.68 -41.59
CA GLY A 81 -3.65 15.31 -41.40
C GLY A 81 -4.31 14.65 -42.61
N ARG A 82 -3.55 14.20 -43.62
CA ARG A 82 -4.08 13.51 -44.80
C ARG A 82 -4.53 12.07 -44.53
N VAL A 83 -4.09 11.47 -43.42
CA VAL A 83 -4.56 10.15 -42.97
C VAL A 83 -5.67 10.28 -41.93
N LYS A 84 -6.45 9.21 -41.78
CA LYS A 84 -7.56 9.17 -40.83
C LYS A 84 -7.07 9.41 -39.40
N LEU A 85 -7.77 10.28 -38.68
CA LEU A 85 -7.53 10.52 -37.26
C LEU A 85 -7.64 9.21 -36.46
N PRO A 86 -6.73 8.96 -35.51
CA PRO A 86 -6.78 7.76 -34.70
C PRO A 86 -7.98 7.85 -33.74
N LEU A 87 -8.51 6.70 -33.35
CA LEU A 87 -9.67 6.63 -32.47
C LEU A 87 -9.30 7.05 -31.04
N LYS A 88 -9.91 8.14 -30.54
CA LYS A 88 -9.66 8.71 -29.21
C LYS A 88 -9.48 7.62 -28.15
N PRO A 89 -8.46 7.68 -27.28
CA PRO A 89 -8.25 6.67 -26.26
C PRO A 89 -9.47 6.52 -25.36
#